data_AF-A0A0N0P9T9-F1
#
_entry.id   AF-A0A0N0P9T9-F1
#
_cell.length_a   1.000
_cell.length_b   1.000
_cell.length_c   1.000
_cell.angle_alpha   90.00
_cell.angle_beta   90.00
_cell.angle_gamma   90.00
#
_symmetry.space_group_name_H-M   'P 1'
#
loop_
_entity.id
_entity.type
_entity.pdbx_description
1 polymer ?
#
loop_
_entity_poly.entity_id
_entity_poly.type
_entity_poly.pdbx_seq_one_letter_code
_entity_poly.pdbx_strand_id
1 'polypeptide(L)'
;METEEGTGNHEKEEQESSSHTTPQEHRSFAEFAKDKLDSAGRELRRRLPMAGQLGAHLMHPRRLLLHTTPTHHTDVVLIFPKGLPDSMLLWLLQKLRSSRPRLQVCVRQHASAQCSAFYIAADDDVLLQTAEEVHLPKLLKPEFGGGYKEFTVRDMHCFQNGTSASELLNSQERGALVKHVLESARAEPGDEHALEPALTLRPGQSIVPACVSRGVIASMFPLHDRAALDSLRKKWVKTLFTPQPLDEISEYFGVKIAMYFAWLGHYTQSLTVPAIVGFVFWIWLGTANDNWKDIAHVLFSLFNVLWACVYLETWKRYSNVLAYRWGTLDQRDELLVEPRPLFQGEMGVSAVTGRPEPQYAAWRRRVWRHCVSLPVMLACLCFGAAATFASLRAQIYLCFNKIAKLFLENRYLKHRATIVIKTM
;
A
#
# COMPACT_ATOMS: atom_id res chain seq x y z
N MET A 1 -17.59 -58.42 68.04
CA MET A 1 -18.11 -58.79 66.71
C MET A 1 -16.89 -59.04 65.86
N GLU A 2 -16.24 -60.17 66.13
CA GLU A 2 -16.50 -61.47 65.48
C GLU A 2 -15.72 -61.49 64.16
N THR A 3 -14.48 -62.03 64.19
CA THR A 3 -14.07 -63.43 63.84
C THR A 3 -13.98 -63.58 62.32
N GLU A 4 -12.99 -64.20 61.67
CA GLU A 4 -11.99 -65.24 61.95
C GLU A 4 -10.90 -65.11 60.84
N GLU A 5 -9.60 -65.29 61.10
CA GLU A 5 -8.80 -66.54 60.93
C GLU A 5 -8.89 -67.18 59.52
N GLY A 6 -7.82 -67.66 58.87
CA GLY A 6 -6.43 -67.93 59.25
C GLY A 6 -5.60 -68.20 57.98
N THR A 7 -4.29 -67.91 58.01
CA THR A 7 -3.16 -68.87 58.14
C THR A 7 -2.76 -69.61 56.87
N GLY A 8 -1.47 -69.50 56.50
CA GLY A 8 -0.81 -70.46 55.61
C GLY A 8 0.51 -70.00 54.99
N ASN A 9 1.60 -70.06 55.74
CA ASN A 9 2.99 -70.03 55.24
C ASN A 9 3.25 -71.12 54.19
N HIS A 10 4.08 -70.83 53.17
CA HIS A 10 5.35 -71.55 52.96
C HIS A 10 6.15 -71.00 51.78
N GLU A 11 7.39 -70.63 52.05
CA GLU A 11 8.50 -70.62 51.10
C GLU A 11 8.72 -72.03 50.55
N LYS A 12 8.99 -72.13 49.24
CA LYS A 12 9.88 -73.13 48.63
C LYS A 12 10.37 -72.61 47.28
N GLU A 13 11.66 -72.30 47.23
CA GLU A 13 12.44 -72.25 46.01
C GLU A 13 12.52 -73.66 45.39
N GLU A 14 12.35 -73.77 44.07
CA GLU A 14 12.96 -74.83 43.27
C GLU A 14 13.09 -74.36 41.81
N GLN A 15 14.20 -74.82 41.20
CA GLN A 15 14.90 -74.26 40.04
C GLN A 15 14.38 -74.73 38.66
N GLU A 16 14.83 -73.98 37.64
CA GLU A 16 15.11 -74.39 36.24
C GLU A 16 13.96 -74.66 35.25
N SER A 17 13.76 -73.75 34.29
CA SER A 17 14.38 -73.85 32.94
C SER A 17 13.71 -72.94 31.89
N SER A 18 14.56 -72.32 31.06
CA SER A 18 14.36 -71.75 29.73
C SER A 18 12.93 -71.48 29.19
N SER A 19 12.65 -70.23 28.82
CA SER A 19 12.45 -69.83 27.39
C SER A 19 11.90 -68.40 27.24
N HIS A 20 12.55 -67.66 26.33
CA HIS A 20 12.06 -66.52 25.53
C HIS A 20 11.14 -65.47 26.18
N THR A 21 11.73 -64.33 26.54
CA THR A 21 11.02 -63.05 26.73
C THR A 21 10.93 -62.29 25.40
N THR A 22 9.72 -61.92 25.00
CA THR A 22 9.46 -60.80 24.08
C THR A 22 8.86 -59.64 24.89
N PRO A 23 9.44 -58.43 24.85
CA PRO A 23 8.74 -57.24 25.32
C PRO A 23 8.04 -56.57 24.14
N GLN A 24 6.71 -56.57 24.19
CA GLN A 24 5.87 -55.62 23.46
C GLN A 24 6.08 -54.21 24.05
N GLU A 25 6.77 -53.33 23.33
CA GLU A 25 6.64 -51.88 23.53
C GLU A 25 5.77 -51.30 22.41
N HIS A 26 4.51 -51.02 22.72
CA HIS A 26 3.63 -50.17 21.92
C HIS A 26 4.14 -48.71 21.99
N ARG A 27 5.13 -48.36 21.17
CA ARG A 27 5.41 -46.95 20.88
C ARG A 27 4.26 -46.41 20.03
N SER A 28 3.75 -45.22 20.39
CA SER A 28 2.72 -44.55 19.61
C SER A 28 3.19 -44.42 18.16
N PHE A 29 2.35 -44.77 17.20
CA PHE A 29 2.64 -44.66 15.77
C PHE A 29 3.15 -43.27 15.39
N ALA A 30 2.72 -42.23 16.11
CA ALA A 30 3.17 -40.86 15.95
C ALA A 30 4.65 -40.66 16.32
N GLU A 31 5.15 -41.31 17.36
CA GLU A 31 6.56 -41.23 17.76
C GLU A 31 7.45 -42.01 16.80
N PHE A 32 7.01 -43.18 16.34
CA PHE A 32 7.71 -43.94 15.31
C PHE A 32 7.79 -43.17 13.98
N ALA A 33 6.70 -42.52 13.58
CA ALA A 33 6.66 -41.67 12.39
C ALA A 33 7.59 -40.46 12.52
N LYS A 34 7.65 -39.84 13.72
CA LYS A 34 8.54 -38.72 14.02
C LYS A 34 10.02 -39.12 13.95
N ASP A 35 10.38 -40.26 14.54
CA ASP A 35 11.76 -40.78 14.52
C ASP A 35 12.21 -41.20 13.11
N LYS A 36 11.29 -41.76 12.31
CA LYS A 36 11.52 -42.05 10.88
C LYS A 36 11.74 -40.76 10.08
N LEU A 37 10.95 -39.71 10.32
CA LEU A 37 11.09 -38.41 9.67
C LEU A 37 12.40 -37.72 10.04
N ASP A 38 12.78 -37.73 11.32
CA ASP A 38 14.02 -37.12 11.79
C ASP A 38 15.26 -37.92 11.30
N SER A 39 15.17 -39.24 11.22
CA SER A 39 16.24 -40.07 10.64
C SER A 39 16.35 -39.89 9.12
N ALA A 40 15.23 -39.75 8.40
CA ALA A 40 15.25 -39.41 6.98
C ALA A 40 15.86 -38.02 6.73
N GLY A 41 15.54 -37.04 7.57
CA GLY A 41 16.13 -35.69 7.50
C GLY A 41 17.64 -35.67 7.75
N ARG A 42 18.13 -36.50 8.68
CA ARG A 42 19.58 -36.64 8.95
C ARG A 42 20.33 -37.32 7.81
N GLU A 43 19.74 -38.34 7.19
CA GLU A 43 20.32 -39.02 6.04
C GLU A 43 20.36 -38.11 4.80
N LEU A 44 19.31 -37.31 4.57
CA LEU A 44 19.24 -36.34 3.48
C LEU A 44 20.31 -35.23 3.63
N ARG A 45 20.61 -34.84 4.88
CA ARG A 45 21.63 -33.84 5.20
C ARG A 45 23.06 -34.39 5.07
N ARG A 46 23.26 -35.70 5.25
CA ARG A 46 24.55 -36.39 5.02
C ARG A 46 24.82 -36.67 3.54
N ARG A 47 23.79 -36.84 2.71
CA ARG A 47 23.91 -37.14 1.26
C ARG A 47 23.97 -35.92 0.34
N LEU A 48 24.06 -34.71 0.89
CA LEU A 48 24.33 -33.49 0.13
C LEU A 48 25.83 -33.12 0.24
N PRO A 49 26.73 -33.69 -0.57
CA PRO A 49 28.06 -33.14 -0.71
C PRO A 49 27.99 -31.84 -1.51
N MET A 50 28.60 -30.78 -0.97
CA MET A 50 29.22 -29.65 -1.68
C MET A 50 28.85 -29.49 -3.18
N ALA A 51 27.62 -29.09 -3.47
CA ALA A 51 27.19 -28.71 -4.81
C ALA A 51 27.21 -27.18 -4.93
N GLY A 52 28.42 -26.61 -4.90
CA GLY A 52 28.65 -25.28 -5.47
C GLY A 52 28.19 -25.28 -6.93
N GLN A 53 27.54 -24.21 -7.37
CA GLN A 53 27.04 -23.96 -8.73
C GLN A 53 25.71 -24.58 -9.19
N LEU A 54 25.31 -25.82 -8.86
CA LEU A 54 23.98 -26.34 -9.31
C LEU A 54 22.81 -26.13 -8.33
N GLY A 55 23.09 -25.87 -7.05
CA GLY A 55 22.05 -25.66 -6.03
C GLY A 55 21.26 -24.33 -6.15
N ALA A 56 21.69 -23.41 -7.00
CA ALA A 56 21.05 -22.10 -7.16
C ALA A 56 19.75 -22.15 -8.01
N HIS A 57 19.59 -23.16 -8.86
CA HIS A 57 18.48 -23.22 -9.83
C HIS A 57 17.28 -24.08 -9.39
N LEU A 58 17.37 -24.81 -8.27
CA LEU A 58 16.30 -25.71 -7.78
C LEU A 58 15.67 -25.27 -6.45
N MET A 59 15.99 -24.07 -5.94
CA MET A 59 15.40 -23.55 -4.71
C MET A 59 14.01 -22.94 -4.97
N HIS A 60 12.97 -23.70 -4.63
CA HIS A 60 11.57 -23.25 -4.59
C HIS A 60 11.39 -22.09 -3.57
N PRO A 61 10.65 -21.00 -3.88
CA PRO A 61 10.81 -19.70 -3.22
C PRO A 61 9.88 -19.48 -2.00
N ARG A 62 9.70 -20.45 -1.10
CA ARG A 62 8.75 -20.29 0.03
C ARG A 62 9.31 -20.38 1.44
N ARG A 63 10.58 -20.75 1.65
CA ARG A 63 11.17 -20.82 3.01
C ARG A 63 12.66 -20.53 3.07
N LEU A 64 13.15 -19.54 2.32
CA LEU A 64 14.26 -18.76 2.85
C LEU A 64 13.65 -17.92 3.96
N LEU A 65 13.91 -18.29 5.22
CA LEU A 65 13.78 -17.37 6.34
C LEU A 65 14.62 -16.15 5.95
N LEU A 66 13.95 -15.14 5.37
CA LEU A 66 14.48 -13.80 5.23
C LEU A 66 14.74 -13.35 6.66
N HIS A 67 15.96 -13.57 7.13
CA HIS A 67 16.42 -12.99 8.36
C HIS A 67 16.38 -11.49 8.11
N THR A 68 15.30 -10.84 8.57
CA THR A 68 15.18 -9.39 8.52
C THR A 68 16.26 -8.87 9.44
N THR A 69 17.34 -8.33 8.88
CA THR A 69 18.30 -7.58 9.68
C THR A 69 17.59 -6.29 10.09
N PRO A 70 17.39 -6.05 11.39
CA PRO A 70 16.71 -4.83 11.81
C PRO A 70 17.62 -3.65 11.41
N THR A 71 17.09 -2.80 10.54
CA THR A 71 17.70 -1.51 10.20
C THR A 71 17.22 -0.51 11.22
N HIS A 72 17.81 -0.56 12.41
CA HIS A 72 17.61 0.51 13.38
C HIS A 72 18.13 1.81 12.76
N HIS A 73 17.33 2.87 12.80
CA HIS A 73 17.67 4.20 12.30
C HIS A 73 17.92 4.27 10.78
N THR A 74 16.96 3.82 9.97
CA THR A 74 16.97 4.13 8.53
C THR A 74 15.61 4.66 8.11
N ASP A 75 15.60 5.83 7.48
CA ASP A 75 14.38 6.51 7.06
C ASP A 75 14.05 6.15 5.59
N VAL A 76 15.03 6.20 4.68
CA VAL A 76 14.83 6.02 3.23
C VAL A 76 15.83 5.02 2.65
N VAL A 77 15.39 4.22 1.67
CA VAL A 77 16.22 3.29 0.90
C VAL A 77 16.22 3.65 -0.58
N LEU A 78 17.41 3.69 -1.17
CA LEU A 78 17.61 3.75 -2.62
C LEU A 78 18.03 2.36 -3.11
N ILE A 79 17.34 1.85 -4.13
CA ILE A 79 17.71 0.59 -4.79
C ILE A 79 18.26 0.91 -6.18
N PHE A 80 19.39 0.29 -6.52
CA PHE A 80 20.04 0.43 -7.82
C PHE A 80 19.77 -0.81 -8.69
N PRO A 81 19.70 -0.65 -10.03
CA PRO A 81 19.56 -1.78 -10.94
C PRO A 81 20.80 -2.68 -10.91
N LYS A 82 20.63 -3.94 -11.34
CA LYS A 82 21.74 -4.89 -11.44
C LYS A 82 22.70 -4.44 -12.55
N GLY A 83 24.01 -4.56 -12.30
CA GLY A 83 25.04 -4.25 -13.30
C GLY A 83 25.34 -2.76 -13.47
N LEU A 84 24.90 -1.90 -12.54
CA LEU A 84 25.37 -0.51 -12.50
C LEU A 84 26.87 -0.52 -12.10
N PRO A 85 27.76 0.16 -12.85
CA PRO A 85 29.19 0.21 -12.53
C PRO A 85 29.44 0.88 -11.17
N ASP A 86 30.40 0.31 -10.43
CA ASP A 86 30.74 0.76 -9.08
C ASP A 86 31.25 2.21 -9.05
N SER A 87 31.86 2.71 -10.14
CA SER A 87 32.28 4.10 -10.26
C SER A 87 31.11 5.09 -10.12
N MET A 88 29.97 4.80 -10.76
CA MET A 88 28.76 5.63 -10.64
C MET A 88 28.16 5.57 -9.24
N LEU A 89 28.16 4.39 -8.61
CA LEU A 89 27.69 4.23 -7.22
C LEU A 89 28.56 5.01 -6.24
N LEU A 90 29.89 4.91 -6.38
CA LEU A 90 30.85 5.60 -5.53
C LEU A 90 30.77 7.12 -5.71
N TRP A 91 30.65 7.59 -6.95
CA TRP A 91 30.46 9.01 -7.23
C TRP A 91 29.17 9.53 -6.58
N LEU A 92 28.04 8.82 -6.76
CA LEU A 92 26.76 9.22 -6.17
C LEU A 92 26.84 9.21 -4.63
N LEU A 93 27.47 8.19 -4.04
CA LEU A 93 27.69 8.10 -2.61
C LEU A 93 28.50 9.30 -2.09
N GLN A 94 29.59 9.64 -2.77
CA GLN A 94 30.43 10.79 -2.42
C GLN A 94 29.65 12.09 -2.54
N LYS A 95 28.89 12.27 -3.62
CA LYS A 95 28.10 13.47 -3.87
C LYS A 95 26.97 13.65 -2.85
N LEU A 96 26.28 12.58 -2.47
CA LEU A 96 25.25 12.64 -1.42
C LEU A 96 25.85 13.00 -0.05
N ARG A 97 27.02 12.46 0.28
CA ARG A 97 27.74 12.80 1.53
C ARG A 97 28.31 14.21 1.53
N SER A 98 28.75 14.72 0.38
CA SER A 98 29.27 16.09 0.26
C SER A 98 28.16 17.14 0.26
N SER A 99 26.98 16.82 -0.26
CA SER A 99 25.86 17.77 -0.40
C SER A 99 25.30 18.23 0.96
N ARG A 100 25.26 17.34 1.96
CA ARG A 100 24.88 17.69 3.34
C ARG A 100 25.79 16.95 4.32
N PRO A 101 26.65 17.67 5.07
CA PRO A 101 27.44 17.04 6.13
C PRO A 101 26.46 16.48 7.18
N ARG A 102 26.72 15.26 7.67
CA ARG A 102 25.87 14.49 8.61
C ARG A 102 24.67 13.75 8.03
N LEU A 103 24.62 13.54 6.72
CA LEU A 103 23.77 12.52 6.12
C LEU A 103 24.47 11.15 6.21
N GLN A 104 23.89 10.21 6.96
CA GLN A 104 24.43 8.87 7.12
C GLN A 104 23.96 7.99 5.96
N VAL A 105 24.90 7.55 5.13
CA VAL A 105 24.63 6.64 4.00
C VAL A 105 25.37 5.33 4.19
N CYS A 106 24.60 4.27 4.44
CA CYS A 106 25.08 2.90 4.59
C CYS A 106 24.84 2.12 3.31
N VAL A 107 25.91 1.63 2.67
CA VAL A 107 25.80 0.79 1.47
C VAL A 107 25.59 -0.66 1.89
N ARG A 108 24.59 -1.32 1.33
CA ARG A 108 24.35 -2.76 1.52
C ARG A 108 24.13 -3.43 0.18
N GLN A 109 24.63 -4.65 0.04
CA GLN A 109 24.39 -5.47 -1.13
C GLN A 109 23.38 -6.57 -0.80
N HIS A 110 22.29 -6.64 -1.55
CA HIS A 110 21.28 -7.66 -1.37
C HIS A 110 21.68 -8.93 -2.12
N ALA A 111 22.12 -9.95 -1.40
CA ALA A 111 22.58 -11.21 -2.00
C ALA A 111 21.50 -11.90 -2.87
N SER A 112 20.23 -11.86 -2.45
CA SER A 112 19.11 -12.48 -3.19
C SER A 112 18.75 -11.74 -4.48
N ALA A 113 18.84 -10.42 -4.47
CA ALA A 113 18.48 -9.58 -5.61
C ALA A 113 19.70 -9.21 -6.47
N GLN A 114 20.93 -9.46 -6.02
CA GLN A 114 22.18 -9.01 -6.65
C GLN A 114 22.15 -7.52 -7.00
N CYS A 115 21.57 -6.71 -6.12
CA CYS A 115 21.51 -5.26 -6.27
C CYS A 115 22.18 -4.57 -5.09
N SER A 116 22.80 -3.43 -5.37
CA SER A 116 23.29 -2.50 -4.36
C SER A 116 22.13 -1.64 -3.89
N ALA A 117 22.11 -1.29 -2.61
CA ALA A 117 21.14 -0.40 -2.01
C ALA A 117 21.81 0.55 -1.02
N PHE A 118 21.37 1.80 -1.00
CA PHE A 118 21.80 2.78 -0.01
C PHE A 118 20.71 2.95 1.04
N TYR A 119 21.08 2.71 2.28
CA TYR A 119 20.26 2.92 3.47
C TYR A 119 20.63 4.28 4.03
N ILE A 120 19.68 5.20 4.02
CA ILE A 120 19.91 6.61 4.30
C ILE A 120 19.16 7.00 5.57
N ALA A 121 19.90 7.66 6.46
CA ALA A 121 19.39 8.28 7.67
C ALA A 121 20.00 9.67 7.80
N ALA A 122 19.25 10.60 8.38
CA ALA A 122 19.74 11.92 8.69
C ALA A 122 19.86 12.09 10.21
N ASP A 123 20.90 12.79 10.64
CA ASP A 123 21.02 13.25 12.01
C ASP A 123 19.90 14.26 12.32
N ASP A 124 19.53 14.34 13.60
CA ASP A 124 18.42 15.18 14.06
C ASP A 124 18.61 16.67 13.71
N ASP A 125 19.83 17.19 13.78
CA ASP A 125 20.13 18.57 13.38
C ASP A 125 19.80 18.84 11.90
N VAL A 126 20.12 17.89 11.02
CA VAL A 126 19.83 18.01 9.58
C VAL A 126 18.32 17.96 9.36
N LEU A 127 17.61 17.09 10.07
CA LEU A 127 16.15 16.99 9.99
C LEU A 127 15.45 18.26 10.47
N LEU A 128 15.88 18.83 11.59
CA LEU A 128 15.31 20.07 12.13
C LEU A 128 15.58 21.27 11.20
N GLN A 129 16.81 21.41 10.68
CA GLN A 129 17.14 22.44 9.69
C GLN A 129 16.30 22.27 8.42
N THR A 130 16.18 21.04 7.93
CA THR A 130 15.36 20.76 6.74
C THR A 130 13.87 21.04 7.01
N ALA A 131 13.38 20.75 8.22
CA ALA A 131 12.01 21.05 8.60
C ALA A 131 11.72 22.56 8.60
N GLU A 132 12.70 23.37 9.00
CA GLU A 132 12.64 24.84 8.92
C GLU A 132 12.73 25.33 7.45
N GLU A 133 13.63 24.77 6.64
CA GLU A 133 13.76 25.09 5.21
C GLU A 133 12.48 24.78 4.41
N VAL A 134 11.79 23.68 4.76
CA VAL A 134 10.52 23.27 4.16
C VAL A 134 9.33 23.98 4.82
N HIS A 135 9.55 24.75 5.88
CA HIS A 135 8.52 25.44 6.65
C HIS A 135 7.41 24.50 7.15
N LEU A 136 7.81 23.36 7.72
CA LEU A 136 6.89 22.32 8.17
C LEU A 136 5.90 22.89 9.20
N PRO A 137 4.58 22.87 8.95
CA PRO A 137 3.61 23.37 9.92
C PRO A 137 3.55 22.45 11.13
N LYS A 138 3.73 23.02 12.32
CA LYS A 138 3.65 22.30 13.60
C LYS A 138 2.68 23.00 14.55
N LEU A 139 2.07 22.21 15.42
CA LEU A 139 1.08 22.70 16.38
C LEU A 139 1.80 23.34 17.58
N LEU A 140 1.42 24.56 17.92
CA LEU A 140 1.92 25.25 19.12
C LEU A 140 1.30 24.68 20.39
N LYS A 141 2.03 24.79 21.50
CA LYS A 141 1.47 24.53 22.83
C LYS A 141 0.37 25.56 23.12
N PRO A 142 -0.67 25.19 23.88
CA PRO A 142 -1.79 26.09 24.21
C PRO A 142 -1.33 27.37 24.94
N GLU A 143 -0.23 27.29 25.69
CA GLU A 143 0.39 28.41 26.41
C GLU A 143 0.89 29.53 25.49
N PHE A 144 1.25 29.21 24.23
CA PHE A 144 1.77 30.16 23.25
C PHE A 144 0.72 30.58 22.20
N GLY A 145 -0.57 30.44 22.52
CA GLY A 145 -1.68 30.81 21.64
C GLY A 145 -2.26 29.68 20.78
N GLY A 146 -1.64 28.50 20.79
CA GLY A 146 -2.10 27.33 20.04
C GLY A 146 -2.09 27.52 18.52
N GLY A 147 -2.74 26.60 17.80
CA GLY A 147 -2.83 26.63 16.34
C GLY A 147 -1.55 26.18 15.63
N TYR A 148 -1.58 26.22 14.30
CA TYR A 148 -0.46 25.82 13.45
C TYR A 148 0.44 27.02 13.15
N LYS A 149 1.75 26.82 13.29
CA LYS A 149 2.79 27.79 12.89
C LYS A 149 3.89 27.05 12.12
N GLU A 150 4.53 27.74 11.18
CA GLU A 150 5.72 27.23 10.51
C GLU A 150 6.82 26.93 11.55
N PHE A 151 7.41 25.73 11.45
CA PHE A 151 8.47 25.30 12.34
C PHE A 151 9.73 26.16 12.16
N THR A 152 10.32 26.58 13.28
CA THR A 152 11.65 27.20 13.32
C THR A 152 12.46 26.54 14.43
N VAL A 153 13.76 26.34 14.19
CA VAL A 153 14.62 25.64 15.14
C VAL A 153 14.75 26.45 16.45
N ARG A 154 14.74 27.77 16.35
CA ARG A 154 14.82 28.69 17.51
C ARG A 154 13.61 28.56 18.45
N ASP A 155 12.42 28.43 17.88
CA ASP A 155 11.17 28.35 18.65
C ASP A 155 10.76 26.89 18.96
N MET A 156 11.66 25.91 18.82
CA MET A 156 11.32 24.48 18.95
C MET A 156 10.53 24.16 20.24
N HIS A 157 10.92 24.77 21.35
CA HIS A 157 10.28 24.59 22.67
C HIS A 157 8.81 25.06 22.74
N CYS A 158 8.37 25.93 21.81
CA CYS A 158 6.99 26.44 21.73
C CYS A 158 6.03 25.43 21.09
N PHE A 159 6.56 24.44 20.35
CA PHE A 159 5.76 23.44 19.66
C PHE A 159 5.42 22.25 20.56
N GLN A 160 4.32 21.57 20.25
CA GLN A 160 3.96 20.32 20.92
C GLN A 160 5.02 19.25 20.63
N ASN A 161 5.41 18.50 21.65
CA ASN A 161 6.51 17.53 21.61
C ASN A 161 7.86 18.11 21.13
N GLY A 162 8.07 19.42 21.29
CA GLY A 162 9.28 20.14 20.88
C GLY A 162 10.48 20.03 21.84
N THR A 163 10.57 18.93 22.59
CA THR A 163 11.69 18.63 23.52
C THR A 163 12.86 17.99 22.80
N SER A 164 12.59 17.13 21.81
CA SER A 164 13.58 16.44 20.98
C SER A 164 13.06 16.26 19.55
N ALA A 165 13.95 16.16 18.58
CA ALA A 165 13.59 15.90 17.18
C ALA A 165 12.85 14.56 17.02
N SER A 166 13.19 13.54 17.81
CA SER A 166 12.55 12.22 17.78
C SER A 166 11.10 12.22 18.25
N GLU A 167 10.73 13.18 19.10
CA GLU A 167 9.37 13.34 19.62
C GLU A 167 8.55 14.31 18.77
N LEU A 168 9.22 15.31 18.21
CA LEU A 168 8.60 16.32 17.34
C LEU A 168 8.23 15.75 15.96
N LEU A 169 9.10 14.92 15.38
CA LEU A 169 9.00 14.42 14.00
C LEU A 169 8.51 12.99 13.98
N ASN A 170 7.39 12.76 13.29
CA ASN A 170 6.89 11.40 13.07
C ASN A 170 7.69 10.68 11.97
N SER A 171 7.54 9.35 11.87
CA SER A 171 8.29 8.53 10.90
C SER A 171 8.02 8.94 9.44
N GLN A 172 6.81 9.38 9.13
CA GLN A 172 6.43 9.85 7.79
C GLN A 172 7.14 11.15 7.42
N GLU A 173 7.15 12.13 8.34
CA GLU A 173 7.81 13.42 8.20
C GLU A 173 9.32 13.22 8.07
N ARG A 174 9.93 12.39 8.91
CA ARG A 174 11.35 12.05 8.79
C ARG A 174 11.69 11.52 7.40
N GLY A 175 10.92 10.55 6.90
CA GLY A 175 11.09 10.03 5.54
C GLY A 175 10.89 11.10 4.45
N ALA A 176 9.94 12.03 4.63
CA ALA A 176 9.69 13.13 3.71
C ALA A 176 10.80 14.19 3.72
N LEU A 177 11.36 14.51 4.89
CA LEU A 177 12.48 15.43 5.06
C LEU A 177 13.75 14.85 4.45
N VAL A 178 14.08 13.58 4.72
CA VAL A 178 15.21 12.89 4.08
C VAL A 178 15.03 12.86 2.57
N LYS A 179 13.82 12.56 2.08
CA LYS A 179 13.51 12.65 0.65
C LYS A 179 13.79 14.05 0.11
N HIS A 180 13.34 15.10 0.79
CA HIS A 180 13.59 16.48 0.38
C HIS A 180 15.09 16.80 0.34
N VAL A 181 15.86 16.36 1.34
CA VAL A 181 17.34 16.51 1.34
C VAL A 181 17.95 15.86 0.10
N LEU A 182 17.54 14.63 -0.22
CA LEU A 182 18.04 13.91 -1.40
C LEU A 182 17.64 14.59 -2.71
N GLU A 183 16.40 15.07 -2.80
CA GLU A 183 15.90 15.81 -3.97
C GLU A 183 16.48 17.23 -4.05
N SER A 184 17.00 17.79 -2.96
CA SER A 184 17.66 19.09 -2.93
C SER A 184 19.09 19.05 -3.50
N ALA A 185 19.73 17.87 -3.54
CA ALA A 185 21.10 17.72 -4.06
C ALA A 185 21.19 18.12 -5.54
N ARG A 186 22.03 19.13 -5.84
CA ARG A 186 22.21 19.70 -7.18
C ARG A 186 23.57 19.34 -7.78
N ALA A 187 23.61 19.21 -9.11
CA ALA A 187 24.84 19.03 -9.86
C ALA A 187 25.65 20.34 -9.90
N GLU A 188 26.95 20.25 -9.64
CA GLU A 188 27.89 21.38 -9.70
C GLU A 188 28.63 21.39 -11.05
N PRO A 189 29.26 22.52 -11.45
CA PRO A 189 30.09 22.56 -12.65
C PRO A 189 31.24 21.54 -12.54
N GLY A 190 31.28 20.56 -13.45
CA GLY A 190 32.24 19.45 -13.44
C GLY A 190 31.60 18.06 -13.26
N ASP A 191 30.35 17.98 -12.81
CA ASP A 191 29.63 16.72 -12.59
C ASP A 191 28.97 16.15 -13.87
N GLU A 192 29.08 16.84 -15.00
CA GLU A 192 28.30 16.59 -16.22
C GLU A 192 28.47 15.17 -16.77
N HIS A 193 29.71 14.66 -16.73
CA HIS A 193 30.11 13.38 -17.32
C HIS A 193 30.19 12.24 -16.28
N ALA A 194 29.85 12.50 -15.02
CA ALA A 194 30.08 11.54 -13.93
C ALA A 194 29.17 10.29 -14.00
N LEU A 195 28.03 10.39 -14.69
CA LEU A 195 27.03 9.33 -14.83
C LEU A 195 26.88 8.83 -16.29
N GLU A 196 27.85 9.12 -17.16
CA GLU A 196 27.85 8.60 -18.52
C GLU A 196 28.13 7.09 -18.56
N PRO A 197 27.52 6.34 -19.50
CA PRO A 197 26.61 6.78 -20.57
C PRO A 197 25.13 6.89 -20.15
N ALA A 198 24.78 6.64 -18.88
CA ALA A 198 23.40 6.50 -18.45
C ALA A 198 22.65 7.85 -18.35
N LEU A 199 23.34 8.90 -17.91
CA LEU A 199 22.76 10.23 -17.72
C LEU A 199 23.83 11.30 -17.85
N THR A 200 23.58 12.31 -18.68
CA THR A 200 24.33 13.56 -18.70
C THR A 200 23.66 14.57 -17.78
N LEU A 201 24.38 15.03 -16.76
CA LEU A 201 23.88 16.01 -15.80
C LEU A 201 24.11 17.43 -16.33
N ARG A 202 23.20 18.34 -16.02
CA ARG A 202 23.35 19.78 -16.29
C ARG A 202 23.65 20.52 -14.99
N PRO A 203 24.49 21.56 -14.99
CA PRO A 203 24.73 22.39 -13.81
C PRO A 203 23.42 22.93 -13.22
N GLY A 204 23.25 22.81 -11.91
CA GLY A 204 22.05 23.24 -11.19
C GLY A 204 20.84 22.32 -11.31
N GLN A 205 20.93 21.20 -12.05
CA GLN A 205 19.88 20.18 -12.10
C GLN A 205 19.87 19.34 -10.81
N SER A 206 18.69 18.93 -10.35
CA SER A 206 18.56 17.98 -9.23
C SER A 206 19.01 16.58 -9.63
N ILE A 207 19.92 16.00 -8.85
CA ILE A 207 20.61 14.73 -9.17
C ILE A 207 19.67 13.54 -9.00
N VAL A 208 19.07 13.39 -7.83
CA VAL A 208 18.27 12.19 -7.48
C VAL A 208 17.04 12.03 -8.39
N PRO A 209 16.19 13.06 -8.61
CA PRO A 209 15.11 13.02 -9.59
C PRO A 209 15.57 12.64 -11.01
N ALA A 210 16.70 13.18 -11.47
CA ALA A 210 17.24 12.87 -12.79
C ALA A 210 17.69 11.39 -12.88
N CYS A 211 18.37 10.90 -11.85
CA CYS A 211 18.77 9.50 -11.72
C CYS A 211 17.58 8.54 -11.71
N VAL A 212 16.48 8.90 -11.02
CA VAL A 212 15.23 8.12 -11.02
C VAL A 212 14.58 8.12 -12.41
N SER A 213 14.55 9.27 -13.09
CA SER A 213 13.93 9.39 -14.42
C SER A 213 14.64 8.56 -15.51
N ARG A 214 15.97 8.38 -15.39
CA ARG A 214 16.79 7.60 -16.33
C ARG A 214 17.01 6.16 -15.89
N GLY A 215 16.50 5.77 -14.71
CA GLY A 215 16.65 4.41 -14.18
C GLY A 215 18.03 4.09 -13.62
N VAL A 216 18.90 5.09 -13.38
CA VAL A 216 20.14 4.93 -12.60
C VAL A 216 19.81 4.54 -11.16
N ILE A 217 18.77 5.15 -10.60
CA ILE A 217 18.12 4.71 -9.36
C ILE A 217 16.83 3.99 -9.77
N ALA A 218 16.71 2.72 -9.40
CA ALA A 218 15.54 1.91 -9.77
C ALA A 218 14.31 2.29 -8.93
N SER A 219 14.49 2.54 -7.63
CA SER A 219 13.41 2.99 -6.75
C SER A 219 13.94 3.68 -5.49
N MET A 220 13.13 4.59 -4.95
CA MET A 220 13.34 5.28 -3.68
C MET A 220 12.07 5.16 -2.85
N PHE A 221 12.15 4.62 -1.64
CA PHE A 221 10.99 4.48 -0.76
C PHE A 221 11.38 4.54 0.72
N PRO A 222 10.48 5.02 1.60
CA PRO A 222 10.71 5.00 3.04
C PRO A 222 10.54 3.58 3.60
N LEU A 223 11.23 3.27 4.69
CA LEU A 223 11.05 2.00 5.41
C LEU A 223 9.88 2.07 6.40
N HIS A 224 9.17 0.95 6.55
CA HIS A 224 8.10 0.84 7.53
C HIS A 224 8.66 0.51 8.92
N ASP A 225 8.19 1.24 9.93
CA ASP A 225 8.33 0.82 11.32
C ASP A 225 7.29 -0.26 11.64
N ARG A 226 7.79 -1.49 11.86
CA ARG A 226 6.97 -2.66 12.15
C ARG A 226 6.22 -2.51 13.48
N ALA A 227 6.83 -1.88 14.48
CA ALA A 227 6.24 -1.76 15.81
C ALA A 227 5.03 -0.82 15.79
N ALA A 228 5.19 0.38 15.21
CA ALA A 228 4.10 1.33 15.02
C ALA A 228 2.97 0.75 14.15
N LEU A 229 3.31 0.09 13.04
CA LEU A 229 2.32 -0.53 12.15
C LEU A 229 1.51 -1.63 12.85
N ASP A 230 2.14 -2.44 13.69
CA ASP A 230 1.46 -3.49 14.45
C ASP A 230 0.49 -2.92 15.49
N SER A 231 0.86 -1.82 16.13
CA SER A 231 -0.01 -1.07 17.04
C SER A 231 -1.23 -0.50 16.30
N LEU A 232 -0.99 0.21 15.18
CA LEU A 232 -2.03 0.79 14.34
C LEU A 232 -2.99 -0.28 13.81
N ARG A 233 -2.46 -1.41 13.34
CA ARG A 233 -3.26 -2.55 12.85
C ARG A 233 -4.17 -3.12 13.93
N LYS A 234 -3.71 -3.22 15.17
CA LYS A 234 -4.54 -3.69 16.29
C LYS A 234 -5.68 -2.72 16.56
N LYS A 235 -5.39 -1.42 16.68
CA LYS A 235 -6.39 -0.40 16.99
C LYS A 235 -7.42 -0.23 15.87
N TRP A 236 -6.97 -0.14 14.63
CA TRP A 236 -7.81 0.21 13.49
C TRP A 236 -8.53 -0.99 12.87
N VAL A 237 -7.84 -2.10 12.63
CA VAL A 237 -8.40 -3.22 11.85
C VAL A 237 -9.02 -4.29 12.74
N LYS A 238 -8.42 -4.57 13.90
CA LYS A 238 -8.88 -5.67 14.77
C LYS A 238 -10.01 -5.27 15.70
N THR A 239 -10.20 -3.97 15.95
CA THR A 239 -11.25 -3.47 16.83
C THR A 239 -12.52 -3.19 16.03
N LEU A 240 -13.58 -3.95 16.28
CA LEU A 240 -14.88 -3.73 15.64
C LEU A 240 -15.62 -2.57 16.31
N PHE A 241 -16.43 -1.85 15.54
CA PHE A 241 -17.31 -0.75 16.00
C PHE A 241 -16.64 0.45 16.66
N THR A 242 -15.32 0.59 16.52
CA THR A 242 -14.63 1.83 16.94
C THR A 242 -14.51 2.81 15.78
N PRO A 243 -14.57 4.13 16.05
CA PRO A 243 -14.31 5.11 15.02
C PRO A 243 -12.88 4.96 14.51
N GLN A 244 -12.68 5.22 13.22
CA GLN A 244 -11.38 5.10 12.59
C GLN A 244 -10.38 6.09 13.22
N PRO A 245 -9.17 5.65 13.63
CA PRO A 245 -8.15 6.53 14.22
C PRO A 245 -7.45 7.34 13.12
N LEU A 246 -8.12 8.38 12.62
CA LEU A 246 -7.65 9.16 11.46
C LEU A 246 -6.32 9.88 11.71
N ASP A 247 -6.08 10.35 12.94
CA ASP A 247 -4.87 11.08 13.28
C ASP A 247 -3.64 10.17 13.25
N GLU A 248 -3.74 8.96 13.84
CA GLU A 248 -2.67 7.95 13.81
C GLU A 248 -2.37 7.48 12.37
N ILE A 249 -3.41 7.39 11.52
CA ILE A 249 -3.23 7.09 10.09
C ILE A 249 -2.49 8.24 9.40
N SER A 250 -2.82 9.50 9.72
CA SER A 250 -2.14 10.67 9.15
C SER A 250 -0.69 10.76 9.58
N GLU A 251 -0.39 10.43 10.83
CA GLU A 251 0.96 10.51 11.40
C GLU A 251 1.88 9.44 10.80
N TYR A 252 1.34 8.24 10.52
CA TYR A 252 2.12 7.13 9.96
C TYR A 252 2.19 7.10 8.43
N PHE A 253 1.07 7.37 7.74
CA PHE A 253 0.98 7.28 6.27
C PHE A 253 0.95 8.65 5.56
N GLY A 254 0.75 9.72 6.32
CA GLY A 254 0.63 11.07 5.78
C GLY A 254 -0.82 11.47 5.48
N VAL A 255 -1.01 12.78 5.35
CA VAL A 255 -2.31 13.44 5.21
C VAL A 255 -3.10 12.95 3.98
N LYS A 256 -2.43 12.68 2.85
CA LYS A 256 -3.11 12.24 1.61
C LYS A 256 -3.83 10.90 1.79
N ILE A 257 -3.18 9.95 2.45
CA ILE A 257 -3.76 8.61 2.71
C ILE A 257 -4.83 8.71 3.79
N ALA A 258 -4.59 9.50 4.84
CA ALA A 258 -5.59 9.73 5.88
C ALA A 258 -6.86 10.41 5.35
N MET A 259 -6.74 11.37 4.43
CA MET A 259 -7.87 12.04 3.80
C MET A 259 -8.72 11.05 2.97
N TYR A 260 -8.09 10.12 2.26
CA TYR A 260 -8.80 9.05 1.57
C TYR A 260 -9.61 8.16 2.53
N PHE A 261 -9.00 7.74 3.64
CA PHE A 261 -9.70 6.92 4.63
C PHE A 261 -10.80 7.70 5.36
N ALA A 262 -10.58 8.98 5.66
CA ALA A 262 -11.61 9.87 6.18
C ALA A 262 -12.81 10.00 5.23
N TRP A 263 -12.54 10.17 3.93
CA TRP A 263 -13.59 10.17 2.89
C TRP A 263 -14.35 8.85 2.86
N LEU A 264 -13.63 7.73 2.83
CA LEU A 264 -14.23 6.40 2.79
C LEU A 264 -15.14 6.15 3.99
N GLY A 265 -14.69 6.48 5.20
CA GLY A 265 -15.47 6.36 6.43
C GLY A 265 -16.71 7.26 6.42
N HIS A 266 -16.54 8.54 6.08
CA HIS A 266 -17.64 9.50 6.00
C HIS A 266 -18.67 9.11 4.93
N TYR A 267 -18.22 8.65 3.76
CA TYR A 267 -19.09 8.20 2.68
C TYR A 267 -19.90 6.96 3.07
N THR A 268 -19.26 5.97 3.70
CA THR A 268 -19.91 4.74 4.16
C THR A 268 -20.98 5.05 5.21
N GLN A 269 -20.69 5.95 6.15
CA GLN A 269 -21.67 6.41 7.13
C GLN A 269 -22.83 7.17 6.47
N SER A 270 -22.54 8.06 5.51
CA SER A 270 -23.56 8.81 4.78
C SER A 270 -24.50 7.90 3.98
N LEU A 271 -23.96 6.85 3.34
CA LEU A 271 -24.72 5.85 2.58
C LEU A 271 -25.69 5.02 3.43
N THR A 272 -25.53 5.03 4.76
CA THR A 272 -26.48 4.35 5.66
C THR A 272 -27.87 4.97 5.55
N VAL A 273 -27.98 6.29 5.33
CA VAL A 273 -29.27 6.99 5.17
C VAL A 273 -30.04 6.51 3.93
N PRO A 274 -29.51 6.58 2.70
CA PRO A 274 -30.20 6.08 1.51
C PRO A 274 -30.36 4.56 1.52
N ALA A 275 -29.48 3.80 2.20
CA ALA A 275 -29.67 2.35 2.36
C ALA A 275 -30.93 2.03 3.19
N ILE A 276 -31.12 2.72 4.32
CA ILE A 276 -32.32 2.53 5.16
C ILE A 276 -33.58 2.97 4.41
N VAL A 277 -33.57 4.17 3.81
CA VAL A 277 -34.71 4.68 3.04
C VAL A 277 -35.01 3.75 1.87
N GLY A 278 -34.01 3.35 1.09
CA GLY A 278 -34.16 2.43 -0.03
C GLY A 278 -34.71 1.06 0.39
N PHE A 279 -34.29 0.54 1.54
CA PHE A 279 -34.81 -0.72 2.08
C PHE A 279 -36.29 -0.61 2.48
N VAL A 280 -36.69 0.49 3.14
CA VAL A 280 -38.10 0.75 3.48
C VAL A 280 -38.95 0.88 2.21
N PHE A 281 -38.47 1.62 1.21
CA PHE A 281 -39.15 1.76 -0.08
C PHE A 281 -39.28 0.40 -0.79
N TRP A 282 -38.23 -0.44 -0.76
CA TRP A 282 -38.25 -1.76 -1.38
C TRP A 282 -39.34 -2.68 -0.79
N ILE A 283 -39.48 -2.72 0.55
CA ILE A 283 -40.53 -3.49 1.22
C ILE A 283 -41.93 -2.98 0.82
N TRP A 284 -42.09 -1.67 0.83
CA TRP A 284 -43.40 -1.04 0.61
C TRP A 284 -43.84 -1.09 -0.86
N LEU A 285 -42.93 -0.92 -1.82
CA LEU A 285 -43.24 -1.10 -3.25
C LEU A 285 -43.69 -2.53 -3.58
N GLY A 286 -43.21 -3.53 -2.82
CA GLY A 286 -43.61 -4.94 -2.99
C GLY A 286 -45.08 -5.22 -2.69
N THR A 287 -45.76 -4.33 -1.96
CA THR A 287 -47.18 -4.49 -1.54
C THR A 287 -48.11 -3.41 -2.10
N ALA A 288 -47.57 -2.46 -2.88
CA ALA A 288 -48.26 -1.27 -3.37
C ALA A 288 -48.98 -1.46 -4.71
N ASN A 289 -50.06 -0.70 -4.93
CA ASN A 289 -50.73 -0.54 -6.23
C ASN A 289 -49.86 0.29 -7.21
N ASP A 290 -50.03 0.09 -8.52
CA ASP A 290 -49.17 0.67 -9.56
C ASP A 290 -49.10 2.22 -9.52
N ASN A 291 -50.22 2.90 -9.29
CA ASN A 291 -50.26 4.38 -9.15
C ASN A 291 -49.36 4.91 -8.02
N TRP A 292 -49.22 4.13 -6.95
CA TRP A 292 -48.44 4.51 -5.77
C TRP A 292 -46.95 4.25 -5.96
N LYS A 293 -46.61 3.28 -6.82
CA LYS A 293 -45.22 3.02 -7.23
C LYS A 293 -44.66 4.22 -7.99
N ASP A 294 -45.39 4.78 -8.94
CA ASP A 294 -44.90 5.92 -9.75
C ASP A 294 -44.58 7.14 -8.87
N ILE A 295 -45.50 7.48 -7.97
CA ILE A 295 -45.31 8.57 -7.01
C ILE A 295 -44.07 8.32 -6.13
N ALA A 296 -43.90 7.08 -5.65
CA ALA A 296 -42.77 6.72 -4.82
C ALA A 296 -41.42 6.79 -5.55
N HIS A 297 -41.34 6.42 -6.83
CA HIS A 297 -40.11 6.58 -7.61
C HIS A 297 -39.71 8.06 -7.75
N VAL A 298 -40.68 8.94 -7.99
CA VAL A 298 -40.43 10.40 -8.05
C VAL A 298 -39.90 10.90 -6.72
N LEU A 299 -40.56 10.55 -5.60
CA LEU A 299 -40.12 10.94 -4.26
C LEU A 299 -38.71 10.41 -3.93
N PHE A 300 -38.42 9.15 -4.29
CA PHE A 300 -37.10 8.57 -4.08
C PHE A 300 -36.02 9.26 -4.92
N SER A 301 -36.33 9.66 -6.16
CA SER A 301 -35.38 10.40 -7.00
C SER A 301 -35.04 11.78 -6.42
N LEU A 302 -36.04 12.52 -5.93
CA LEU A 302 -35.85 13.81 -5.27
C LEU A 302 -35.03 13.67 -3.98
N PHE A 303 -35.30 12.63 -3.19
CA PHE A 303 -34.51 12.30 -2.01
C PHE A 303 -33.04 12.02 -2.35
N ASN A 304 -32.75 11.24 -3.39
CA ASN A 304 -31.37 10.93 -3.78
C ASN A 304 -30.60 12.19 -4.22
N VAL A 305 -31.25 13.08 -4.98
CA VAL A 305 -30.65 14.36 -5.38
C VAL A 305 -30.37 15.23 -4.15
N LEU A 306 -31.34 15.36 -3.24
CA LEU A 306 -31.16 16.12 -2.01
C LEU A 306 -30.04 15.55 -1.14
N TRP A 307 -30.03 14.23 -0.92
CA TRP A 307 -28.98 13.55 -0.17
C TRP A 307 -27.61 13.75 -0.81
N ALA A 308 -27.48 13.65 -2.14
CA ALA A 308 -26.22 13.86 -2.83
C ALA A 308 -25.71 15.30 -2.65
N CYS A 309 -26.58 16.31 -2.76
CA CYS A 309 -26.24 17.70 -2.51
C CYS A 309 -25.77 17.93 -1.06
N VAL A 310 -26.52 17.41 -0.08
CA VAL A 310 -26.17 17.51 1.34
C VAL A 310 -24.83 16.83 1.61
N TYR A 311 -24.62 15.62 1.09
CA TYR A 311 -23.39 14.86 1.26
C TYR A 311 -22.15 15.62 0.74
N LEU A 312 -22.25 16.21 -0.46
CA LEU A 312 -21.13 16.96 -1.02
C LEU A 312 -20.77 18.18 -0.15
N GLU A 313 -21.76 18.89 0.38
CA GLU A 313 -21.52 20.04 1.26
C GLU A 313 -21.00 19.61 2.65
N THR A 314 -21.51 18.53 3.23
CA THR A 314 -20.98 17.99 4.49
C THR A 314 -19.56 17.50 4.34
N TRP A 315 -19.24 16.84 3.22
CA TRP A 315 -17.88 16.39 2.92
C TRP A 315 -16.92 17.56 2.75
N LYS A 316 -17.29 18.62 2.01
CA LYS A 316 -16.46 19.84 1.89
C LYS A 316 -16.13 20.43 3.26
N ARG A 317 -17.13 20.57 4.14
CA ARG A 317 -16.93 21.09 5.50
C ARG A 317 -16.03 20.18 6.33
N TYR A 318 -16.28 18.87 6.30
CA TYR A 318 -15.51 17.89 7.06
C TYR A 318 -14.05 17.79 6.57
N SER A 319 -13.83 17.79 5.25
CA SER A 319 -12.51 17.84 4.61
C SER A 319 -11.73 19.08 5.03
N ASN A 320 -12.38 20.25 5.12
CA ASN A 320 -11.71 21.49 5.55
C ASN A 320 -11.32 21.45 7.04
N VAL A 321 -12.18 20.88 7.89
CA VAL A 321 -11.86 20.68 9.32
C VAL A 321 -10.63 19.78 9.47
N LEU A 322 -10.56 18.69 8.71
CA LEU A 322 -9.40 17.79 8.73
C LEU A 322 -8.15 18.45 8.14
N ALA A 323 -8.26 19.19 7.03
CA ALA A 323 -7.14 19.91 6.45
C ALA A 323 -6.57 20.97 7.41
N TYR A 324 -7.44 21.67 8.16
CA TYR A 324 -7.01 22.56 9.23
C TYR A 324 -6.34 21.79 10.37
N ARG A 325 -6.97 20.71 10.84
CA ARG A 325 -6.47 19.86 11.93
C ARG A 325 -5.15 19.16 11.61
N TRP A 326 -4.80 19.00 10.34
CA TRP A 326 -3.53 18.41 9.91
C TRP A 326 -2.53 19.46 9.38
N GLY A 327 -2.85 20.76 9.48
CA GLY A 327 -1.96 21.84 9.07
C GLY A 327 -1.73 21.94 7.55
N THR A 328 -2.59 21.34 6.71
CA THR A 328 -2.45 21.37 5.24
C THR A 328 -3.38 22.35 4.54
N LEU A 329 -4.17 23.13 5.30
CA LEU A 329 -5.11 24.08 4.72
C LEU A 329 -4.39 25.28 4.06
N ASP A 330 -3.30 25.74 4.65
CA ASP A 330 -2.57 26.96 4.24
C ASP A 330 -1.19 26.62 3.66
N GLN A 331 -1.11 25.57 2.82
CA GLN A 331 0.14 25.24 2.14
C GLN A 331 0.49 26.31 1.10
N ARG A 332 1.79 26.62 0.98
CA ARG A 332 2.31 27.57 -0.02
C ARG A 332 1.86 27.21 -1.44
N ASP A 333 1.79 28.23 -2.28
CA ASP A 333 1.44 28.09 -3.70
C ASP A 333 2.27 27.00 -4.38
N GLU A 334 1.60 26.16 -5.18
CA GLU A 334 2.21 25.08 -5.97
C GLU A 334 3.38 25.56 -6.85
N LEU A 335 3.43 26.88 -7.15
CA LEU A 335 4.48 27.53 -7.94
C LEU A 335 5.86 27.55 -7.27
N LEU A 336 5.93 27.40 -5.95
CA LEU A 336 7.19 27.36 -5.20
C LEU A 336 7.74 25.93 -5.03
N VAL A 337 6.97 24.91 -5.42
CA VAL A 337 7.34 23.50 -5.29
C VAL A 337 8.19 23.07 -6.48
N GLU A 338 9.18 22.22 -6.24
CA GLU A 338 10.05 21.71 -7.30
C GLU A 338 9.25 20.93 -8.37
N PRO A 339 9.62 21.04 -9.66
CA PRO A 339 8.98 20.26 -10.72
C PRO A 339 9.08 18.76 -10.47
N ARG A 340 8.04 18.01 -10.84
CA ARG A 340 8.03 16.54 -10.72
C ARG A 340 9.27 15.91 -11.40
N PRO A 341 9.86 14.84 -10.85
CA PRO A 341 11.09 14.22 -11.39
C PRO A 341 11.03 13.81 -12.87
N LEU A 342 9.86 13.39 -13.35
CA LEU A 342 9.64 12.95 -14.73
C LEU A 342 9.30 14.11 -15.68
N PHE A 343 9.29 15.36 -15.20
CA PHE A 343 9.03 16.51 -16.05
C PHE A 343 10.27 16.86 -16.85
N GLN A 344 10.11 16.86 -18.17
CA GLN A 344 11.17 17.17 -19.11
C GLN A 344 10.90 18.48 -19.81
N GLY A 345 11.96 19.26 -20.03
CA GLY A 345 11.90 20.58 -20.63
C GLY A 345 13.27 21.12 -20.96
N GLU A 346 13.31 22.27 -21.62
CA GLU A 346 14.53 23.04 -21.82
C GLU A 346 14.89 23.71 -20.49
N MET A 347 16.17 23.72 -20.09
CA MET A 347 16.56 24.37 -18.84
C MET A 347 16.46 25.88 -19.02
N GLY A 348 15.65 26.53 -18.18
CA GLY A 348 15.49 27.97 -18.16
C GLY A 348 15.42 28.48 -16.72
N VAL A 349 15.67 29.77 -16.52
CA VAL A 349 15.54 30.39 -15.20
C VAL A 349 14.06 30.62 -14.93
N SER A 350 13.56 30.09 -13.82
CA SER A 350 12.18 30.30 -13.38
C SER A 350 11.97 31.76 -12.97
N ALA A 351 10.90 32.39 -13.46
CA ALA A 351 10.56 33.77 -13.14
C ALA A 351 10.08 33.96 -11.69
N VAL A 352 9.67 32.87 -11.01
CA VAL A 352 9.17 32.89 -9.63
C VAL A 352 10.27 32.51 -8.65
N THR A 353 10.94 31.37 -8.88
CA THR A 353 11.94 30.85 -7.94
C THR A 353 13.36 31.37 -8.22
N GLY A 354 13.61 31.91 -9.41
CA GLY A 354 14.96 32.31 -9.86
C GLY A 354 15.91 31.13 -10.11
N ARG A 355 15.45 29.89 -9.97
CA ARG A 355 16.28 28.68 -10.09
C ARG A 355 16.28 28.13 -11.52
N PRO A 356 17.35 27.43 -11.95
CA PRO A 356 17.36 26.72 -13.22
C PRO A 356 16.42 25.50 -13.15
N GLU A 357 15.33 25.56 -13.90
CA GLU A 357 14.28 24.53 -13.91
C GLU A 357 13.94 24.13 -15.35
N PRO A 358 13.51 22.88 -15.59
CA PRO A 358 13.01 22.47 -16.91
C PRO A 358 11.72 23.24 -17.21
N GLN A 359 11.66 23.91 -18.36
CA GLN A 359 10.48 24.64 -18.84
C GLN A 359 9.88 23.95 -20.06
N TYR A 360 8.55 23.94 -20.13
CA TYR A 360 7.81 23.36 -21.25
C TYR A 360 6.74 24.33 -21.74
N ALA A 361 6.83 24.71 -23.03
CA ALA A 361 5.95 25.68 -23.65
C ALA A 361 4.46 25.33 -23.47
N ALA A 362 3.68 26.29 -22.97
CA ALA A 362 2.26 26.08 -22.64
C ALA A 362 1.42 25.73 -23.87
N TRP A 363 1.74 26.30 -25.04
CA TRP A 363 1.02 26.01 -26.29
C TRP A 363 1.19 24.54 -26.72
N ARG A 364 2.39 23.97 -26.60
CA ARG A 364 2.65 22.54 -26.89
C ARG A 364 1.82 21.65 -25.97
N ARG A 365 1.76 22.00 -24.69
CA ARG A 365 0.95 21.27 -23.69
C ARG A 365 -0.55 21.35 -24.01
N ARG A 366 -1.02 22.49 -24.49
CA ARG A 366 -2.41 22.70 -24.91
C ARG A 366 -2.74 21.86 -26.16
N VAL A 367 -1.86 21.83 -27.16
CA VAL A 367 -1.99 20.98 -28.36
C VAL A 367 -2.04 19.50 -27.98
N TRP A 368 -1.12 19.01 -27.15
CA TRP A 368 -1.15 17.60 -26.70
C TRP A 368 -2.45 17.25 -25.97
N ARG A 369 -2.94 18.12 -25.08
CA ARG A 369 -4.20 17.88 -24.37
C ARG A 369 -5.42 17.84 -25.29
N HIS A 370 -5.54 18.80 -26.21
CA HIS A 370 -6.75 18.91 -27.04
C HIS A 370 -6.71 18.08 -28.33
N CYS A 371 -5.55 17.92 -28.96
CA CYS A 371 -5.43 17.19 -30.23
C CYS A 371 -5.10 15.71 -30.06
N VAL A 372 -4.63 15.28 -28.88
CA VAL A 372 -4.28 13.87 -28.63
C VAL A 372 -5.09 13.29 -27.46
N SER A 373 -4.96 13.84 -26.25
CA SER A 373 -5.62 13.25 -25.07
C SER A 373 -7.15 13.26 -25.20
N LEU A 374 -7.74 14.38 -25.61
CA LEU A 374 -9.20 14.50 -25.78
C LEU A 374 -9.77 13.52 -26.83
N PRO A 375 -9.25 13.44 -28.07
CA PRO A 375 -9.72 12.48 -29.05
C PRO A 375 -9.55 11.03 -28.61
N VAL A 376 -8.44 10.69 -27.95
CA VAL A 376 -8.22 9.34 -27.40
C VAL A 376 -9.25 9.02 -26.33
N MET A 377 -9.51 9.94 -25.39
CA MET A 377 -10.55 9.75 -24.38
C MET A 377 -11.93 9.57 -25.02
N LEU A 378 -12.29 10.38 -26.02
CA LEU A 378 -13.55 10.26 -26.75
C LEU A 378 -13.64 8.92 -27.49
N ALA A 379 -12.56 8.47 -28.14
CA ALA A 379 -12.51 7.17 -28.79
C ALA A 379 -12.73 6.01 -27.80
N CYS A 380 -12.10 6.06 -26.62
CA CYS A 380 -12.31 5.07 -25.57
C CYS A 380 -13.76 5.07 -25.04
N LEU A 381 -14.36 6.25 -24.86
CA LEU A 381 -15.77 6.39 -24.46
C LEU A 381 -16.72 5.83 -25.53
N CYS A 382 -16.48 6.17 -26.81
CA CYS A 382 -17.25 5.64 -27.94
C CYS A 382 -17.11 4.11 -28.06
N PHE A 383 -15.90 3.58 -27.85
CA PHE A 383 -15.67 2.13 -27.84
C PHE A 383 -16.45 1.45 -26.71
N GLY A 384 -16.40 2.00 -25.48
CA GLY A 384 -17.19 1.50 -24.36
C GLY A 384 -18.70 1.53 -24.65
N ALA A 385 -19.20 2.62 -25.23
CA ALA A 385 -20.60 2.75 -25.64
C ALA A 385 -20.99 1.72 -26.72
N ALA A 386 -20.15 1.54 -27.75
CA ALA A 386 -20.38 0.54 -28.79
C ALA A 386 -20.37 -0.89 -28.23
N ALA A 387 -19.44 -1.20 -27.33
CA ALA A 387 -19.34 -2.51 -26.68
C ALA A 387 -20.57 -2.81 -25.82
N THR A 388 -21.05 -1.84 -25.03
CA THR A 388 -22.29 -1.99 -24.25
C THR A 388 -23.51 -2.16 -25.16
N PHE A 389 -23.62 -1.40 -26.25
CA PHE A 389 -24.70 -1.55 -27.22
C PHE A 389 -24.68 -2.92 -27.91
N ALA A 390 -23.51 -3.40 -28.32
CA ALA A 390 -23.34 -4.74 -28.90
C ALA A 390 -23.71 -5.83 -27.89
N SER A 391 -23.31 -5.68 -26.63
CA SER A 391 -23.69 -6.59 -25.54
C SER A 391 -25.20 -6.65 -25.36
N LEU A 392 -25.89 -5.50 -25.32
CA LEU A 392 -27.35 -5.44 -25.21
C LEU A 392 -28.03 -6.07 -26.43
N ARG A 393 -27.53 -5.83 -27.65
CA ARG A 393 -28.05 -6.47 -28.88
C ARG A 393 -27.88 -7.99 -28.84
N ALA A 394 -26.74 -8.47 -28.38
CA ALA A 394 -26.49 -9.89 -28.21
C ALA A 394 -27.42 -10.52 -27.17
N GLN A 395 -27.63 -9.85 -26.03
CA GLN A 395 -28.59 -10.30 -25.01
C GLN A 395 -30.02 -10.39 -25.56
N ILE A 396 -30.47 -9.39 -26.33
CA ILE A 396 -31.79 -9.39 -26.97
C ILE A 396 -31.91 -10.56 -27.96
N TYR A 397 -30.89 -10.76 -28.81
CA TYR A 397 -30.87 -11.85 -29.78
C TYR A 397 -30.93 -13.23 -29.12
N LEU A 398 -30.13 -13.44 -28.07
CA LEU A 398 -30.13 -14.68 -27.30
C LEU A 398 -31.49 -14.91 -26.60
N CYS A 399 -32.07 -13.86 -26.02
CA CYS A 399 -33.39 -13.92 -25.39
C CYS A 399 -34.48 -14.30 -26.41
N PHE A 400 -34.50 -13.64 -27.57
CA PHE A 400 -35.45 -13.93 -28.65
C PHE A 400 -35.31 -15.38 -29.14
N ASN A 401 -34.09 -15.85 -29.39
CA ASN A 401 -33.86 -17.24 -29.80
C ASN A 401 -34.29 -18.26 -28.74
N LYS A 402 -34.09 -17.92 -27.45
CA LYS A 402 -34.53 -18.78 -26.33
C LYS A 402 -36.05 -18.85 -26.25
N ILE A 403 -36.75 -17.71 -26.41
CA ILE A 403 -38.21 -17.64 -26.44
C ILE A 403 -38.77 -18.36 -27.68
N ALA A 404 -38.16 -18.15 -28.86
CA ALA A 404 -38.58 -18.82 -30.10
C ALA A 404 -38.44 -20.35 -30.01
N LYS A 405 -37.37 -20.86 -29.41
CA LYS A 405 -37.22 -22.29 -29.12
C LYS A 405 -38.32 -22.82 -28.19
N LEU A 406 -38.58 -22.13 -27.07
CA LEU A 406 -39.64 -22.52 -26.12
C LEU A 406 -41.04 -22.48 -26.77
N PHE A 407 -41.29 -21.51 -27.65
CA PHE A 407 -42.57 -21.41 -28.36
C PHE A 407 -42.76 -22.52 -29.40
N LEU A 408 -41.69 -22.87 -30.15
CA LEU A 408 -41.71 -24.00 -31.09
C LEU A 408 -41.90 -25.34 -30.38
N GLU A 409 -41.24 -25.55 -29.23
CA GLU A 409 -41.38 -26.75 -28.42
C GLU A 409 -42.81 -26.89 -27.87
N ASN A 410 -43.41 -25.79 -27.37
CA ASN A 410 -44.80 -25.79 -26.89
C ASN A 410 -45.80 -26.05 -28.03
N ARG A 411 -45.59 -25.48 -29.23
CA ARG A 411 -46.43 -25.78 -30.42
C ARG A 411 -46.30 -27.23 -30.89
N TYR A 412 -45.09 -27.80 -30.86
CA TYR A 412 -44.85 -29.20 -31.22
C TYR A 412 -45.55 -30.16 -30.25
N LEU A 413 -45.45 -29.91 -28.94
CA LEU A 413 -46.15 -30.67 -27.91
C LEU A 413 -47.67 -30.58 -28.07
N LYS A 414 -48.21 -29.38 -28.34
CA LYS A 414 -49.65 -29.17 -28.58
C LYS A 414 -50.13 -29.92 -29.83
N HIS A 415 -49.34 -29.94 -30.90
CA HIS A 415 -49.68 -30.66 -32.12
C HIS A 415 -49.64 -32.19 -31.92
N ARG A 416 -48.69 -32.73 -31.14
CA ARG A 416 -48.65 -34.14 -30.78
C ARG A 416 -49.84 -34.56 -29.91
N ALA A 417 -50.23 -33.75 -28.93
CA ALA A 417 -51.40 -34.01 -28.09
C ALA A 417 -52.69 -34.10 -28.93
N THR A 418 -52.88 -33.19 -29.90
CA THR A 418 -54.04 -33.22 -30.80
C THR A 418 -54.06 -34.44 -31.72
N ILE A 419 -52.90 -34.92 -32.19
CA ILE A 419 -52.82 -36.14 -33.00
C ILE A 419 -53.20 -37.35 -32.16
N VAL A 420 -52.64 -37.48 -30.95
CA VAL A 420 -52.96 -38.61 -30.04
C VAL A 420 -54.46 -38.66 -29.72
N ILE A 421 -55.08 -37.51 -29.45
CA ILE A 421 -56.53 -37.41 -29.17
C ILE A 421 -57.39 -37.78 -30.40
N LYS A 422 -56.92 -37.56 -31.63
CA LYS A 422 -57.64 -37.95 -32.86
C LYS A 422 -57.49 -39.43 -33.24
N THR A 423 -56.49 -40.12 -32.68
CA THR A 423 -56.21 -41.54 -32.93
C THR A 423 -56.76 -42.49 -31.85
N MET A 424 -57.35 -41.95 -30.78
CA MET A 424 -58.21 -42.69 -29.85
C MET A 424 -59.67 -42.46 -30.24
#